data_AF-X0PL09-F1
#
_entry.id   AF-X0PL09-F1
#
_cell.length_a   1.000
_cell.length_b   1.000
_cell.length_c   1.000
_cell.angle_alpha   90.00
_cell.angle_beta   90.00
_cell.angle_gamma   90.00
#
_symmetry.space_group_name_H-M   'P 1'
#
loop_
_entity.id
_entity.type
_entity.pdbx_description
1 polymer ?
#
loop_
_entity_poly.entity_id
_entity_poly.type
_entity_poly.pdbx_seq_one_letter_code
_entity_poly.pdbx_strand_id
1 'polypeptide(L)'
;MANHDVEVNKDGTIRGLSNLAVQMIAFGGSIGTGLFLGAGSTIHRTGPSILLVYLIIGGFFFLMMRAIGEMMYADPEQHTFVSFIGKYVSPRLGYFAAWSYWLELVLAGMAELTAISTYLKFWFPTIPAWLTQIAFLLILTAVNMAMVSSFGRSETFLSGIKILAILVLIALGIYLVTIGHKNPAGTQASWGNIVNGFSFFPNGTHQFINAFPMVFFAFQGMEFVGITTAETKQPRKVLPRAVNQIIGRILLFYIGSLLIIMAITPWQSLNPNESPFVQIFKLAGLPGAAQIINLVVIAAACSTLNSAIFSTGRHLYQLAEESPSKGMTFFTKVSKNGIPITSVLFSAFIMVLAPIISSFNSLGAAFSFIASVSSDIYILVCILTMVAHYKYRHSADFKPDGFKMPRYRWSNPLTIAFFLAIFASLFFNASSILPAVGALIWAVGFNILLAYRQKKLTVADSQDSL
;
A
#
# COMPACT_ATOMS: atom_id res chain seq x y z
N MET A 1 30.98 -8.58 22.06
CA MET A 1 30.08 -7.41 21.89
C MET A 1 30.78 -6.45 20.95
N ALA A 2 30.44 -6.45 19.67
CA ALA A 2 31.03 -5.52 18.71
C ALA A 2 30.22 -4.22 18.74
N ASN A 3 30.87 -3.10 19.07
CA ASN A 3 30.33 -1.76 18.86
C ASN A 3 30.04 -1.61 17.35
N HIS A 4 28.76 -1.63 16.98
CA HIS A 4 28.34 -1.11 15.69
C HIS A 4 28.15 0.39 15.87
N ASP A 5 29.07 1.18 15.31
CA ASP A 5 28.90 2.62 15.16
C ASP A 5 27.52 2.90 14.57
N VAL A 6 26.71 3.62 15.34
CA VAL A 6 25.35 3.97 14.99
C VAL A 6 25.44 5.07 13.94
N GLU A 7 25.30 4.71 12.66
CA GLU A 7 25.25 5.69 11.57
C GLU A 7 23.94 6.49 11.64
N VAL A 8 24.08 7.81 11.80
CA VAL A 8 22.96 8.75 11.87
C VAL A 8 22.80 9.40 10.48
N ASN A 9 21.57 9.43 9.96
CA ASN A 9 21.19 10.15 8.74
C ASN A 9 21.35 11.67 8.93
N LYS A 10 21.41 12.42 7.82
CA LYS A 10 21.48 13.89 7.85
C LYS A 10 20.29 14.55 8.57
N ASP A 11 19.16 13.86 8.65
CA ASP A 11 17.92 14.26 9.34
C ASP A 11 17.88 13.85 10.83
N GLY A 12 18.96 13.28 11.38
CA GLY A 12 19.04 12.85 12.78
C GLY A 12 18.44 11.47 13.07
N THR A 13 17.89 10.76 12.08
CA THR A 13 17.37 9.40 12.25
C THR A 13 18.50 8.35 12.21
N ILE A 14 18.32 7.22 12.91
CA ILE A 14 19.36 6.17 13.03
C ILE A 14 19.19 5.11 11.94
N ARG A 15 20.28 4.79 11.20
CA ARG A 15 20.33 3.65 10.28
C ARG A 15 20.52 2.35 11.05
N GLY A 16 19.45 1.56 11.17
CA GLY A 16 19.43 0.34 11.98
C GLY A 16 18.88 -0.92 11.32
N LEU A 17 18.48 -0.86 10.04
CA LEU A 17 17.83 -1.99 9.37
C LEU A 17 18.86 -2.95 8.74
N SER A 18 18.69 -4.24 9.00
CA SER A 18 19.48 -5.29 8.35
C SER A 18 19.01 -5.50 6.90
N ASN A 19 19.86 -6.09 6.05
CA ASN A 19 19.48 -6.45 4.67
C ASN A 19 18.25 -7.37 4.62
N LEU A 20 18.11 -8.26 5.61
CA LEU A 20 16.92 -9.11 5.73
C LEU A 20 15.70 -8.28 6.10
N ALA A 21 15.81 -7.38 7.09
CA ALA A 21 14.71 -6.50 7.48
C ALA A 21 14.23 -5.64 6.31
N VAL A 22 15.15 -5.08 5.52
CA VAL A 22 14.80 -4.31 4.30
C VAL A 22 14.03 -5.16 3.29
N GLN A 23 14.50 -6.39 3.02
CA GLN A 23 13.78 -7.29 2.12
C GLN A 23 12.40 -7.66 2.68
N MET A 24 12.31 -7.95 3.98
CA MET A 24 11.06 -8.33 4.62
C MET A 24 10.06 -7.19 4.70
N ILE A 25 10.48 -5.94 4.92
CA ILE A 25 9.62 -4.77 4.80
C ILE A 25 9.13 -4.62 3.36
N ALA A 26 10.02 -4.80 2.39
CA ALA A 26 9.68 -4.75 0.97
C ALA A 26 8.67 -5.85 0.57
N PHE A 27 8.76 -7.05 1.15
CA PHE A 27 7.76 -8.11 0.98
C PHE A 27 6.46 -7.79 1.73
N GLY A 28 6.56 -7.32 2.97
CA GLY A 28 5.46 -6.98 3.84
C GLY A 28 4.58 -5.88 3.32
N GLY A 29 5.19 -4.82 2.78
CA GLY A 29 4.52 -3.71 2.12
C GLY A 29 3.80 -4.11 0.84
N SER A 30 4.28 -5.16 0.14
CA SER A 30 3.60 -5.71 -1.04
C SER A 30 2.50 -6.74 -0.71
N ILE A 31 2.22 -7.04 0.57
CA ILE A 31 1.24 -8.04 0.97
C ILE A 31 0.39 -7.46 2.11
N GLY A 32 -0.72 -6.82 1.73
CA GLY A 32 -1.67 -6.17 2.65
C GLY A 32 -3.09 -6.70 2.52
N THR A 33 -4.02 -6.04 3.22
CA THR A 33 -5.43 -6.48 3.26
C THR A 33 -6.18 -6.26 1.96
N GLY A 34 -5.66 -5.44 1.05
CA GLY A 34 -6.22 -5.33 -0.30
C GLY A 34 -6.25 -6.67 -1.04
N LEU A 35 -5.23 -7.51 -0.89
CA LEU A 35 -5.23 -8.88 -1.43
C LEU A 35 -6.15 -9.80 -0.63
N PHE A 36 -6.05 -9.81 0.70
CA PHE A 36 -6.77 -10.79 1.50
C PHE A 36 -8.27 -10.51 1.63
N LEU A 37 -8.66 -9.26 1.88
CA LEU A 37 -10.06 -8.86 2.09
C LEU A 37 -10.67 -8.34 0.77
N GLY A 38 -9.92 -7.52 0.03
CA GLY A 38 -10.37 -6.95 -1.24
C GLY A 38 -10.57 -7.94 -2.38
N ALA A 39 -9.89 -9.10 -2.34
CA ALA A 39 -10.06 -10.12 -3.36
C ALA A 39 -11.48 -10.68 -3.42
N GLY A 40 -12.21 -10.75 -2.31
CA GLY A 40 -13.58 -11.32 -2.32
C GLY A 40 -14.51 -10.57 -3.25
N SER A 41 -14.57 -9.24 -3.11
CA SER A 41 -15.42 -8.38 -3.93
C SER A 41 -14.97 -8.34 -5.40
N THR A 42 -13.65 -8.35 -5.65
CA THR A 42 -13.10 -8.30 -7.02
C THR A 42 -13.24 -9.62 -7.76
N ILE A 43 -13.10 -10.77 -7.07
CA ILE A 43 -13.39 -12.09 -7.64
C ILE A 43 -14.87 -12.17 -8.00
N HIS A 44 -15.76 -11.73 -7.11
CA HIS A 44 -17.19 -11.73 -7.39
C HIS A 44 -17.55 -10.89 -8.63
N ARG A 45 -16.88 -9.74 -8.84
CA ARG A 45 -17.11 -8.87 -10.01
C ARG A 45 -16.59 -9.46 -11.32
N THR A 46 -15.42 -10.09 -11.30
CA THR A 46 -14.66 -10.40 -12.52
C THR A 46 -14.52 -11.89 -12.81
N GLY A 47 -14.83 -12.74 -11.84
CA GLY A 47 -14.55 -14.17 -11.88
C GLY A 47 -13.05 -14.43 -12.14
N PRO A 48 -12.70 -15.44 -12.95
CA PRO A 48 -11.32 -15.79 -13.23
C PRO A 48 -10.52 -14.71 -13.97
N SER A 49 -11.20 -13.77 -14.63
CA SER A 49 -10.55 -12.64 -15.29
C SER A 49 -9.87 -11.66 -14.31
N ILE A 50 -10.10 -11.80 -12.99
CA ILE A 50 -9.36 -11.08 -11.94
C ILE A 50 -7.84 -11.18 -12.13
N LEU A 51 -7.35 -12.34 -12.60
CA LEU A 51 -5.93 -12.56 -12.83
C LEU A 51 -5.37 -11.59 -13.86
N LEU A 52 -6.15 -11.28 -14.90
CA LEU A 52 -5.79 -10.27 -15.90
C LEU A 52 -5.74 -8.87 -15.27
N VAL A 53 -6.67 -8.53 -14.39
CA VAL A 53 -6.68 -7.23 -13.68
C VAL A 53 -5.40 -7.07 -12.84
N TYR A 54 -5.02 -8.10 -12.06
CA TYR A 54 -3.78 -8.10 -11.27
C TYR A 54 -2.53 -8.08 -12.14
N LEU A 55 -2.50 -8.79 -13.27
CA LEU A 55 -1.37 -8.76 -14.20
C LEU A 55 -1.19 -7.37 -14.85
N ILE A 56 -2.28 -6.73 -15.26
CA ILE A 56 -2.25 -5.39 -15.87
C ILE A 56 -1.77 -4.37 -14.84
N ILE A 57 -2.44 -4.28 -13.69
CA ILE A 57 -2.07 -3.33 -12.62
C ILE A 57 -0.64 -3.60 -12.16
N GLY A 58 -0.29 -4.87 -11.93
CA GLY A 58 1.06 -5.24 -11.51
C GLY A 58 2.13 -4.91 -12.53
N GLY A 59 1.85 -5.03 -13.83
CA GLY A 59 2.74 -4.57 -14.89
C GLY A 59 3.00 -3.07 -14.81
N PHE A 60 1.95 -2.26 -14.60
CA PHE A 60 2.08 -0.81 -14.49
C PHE A 60 2.73 -0.35 -13.19
N PHE A 61 2.46 -1.02 -12.06
CA PHE A 61 3.19 -0.80 -10.81
C PHE A 61 4.66 -1.18 -10.93
N PHE A 62 4.98 -2.27 -11.63
CA PHE A 62 6.37 -2.62 -11.92
C PHE A 62 7.07 -1.51 -12.72
N LEU A 63 6.41 -0.97 -13.75
CA LEU A 63 6.94 0.17 -14.52
C LEU A 63 7.14 1.41 -13.65
N MET A 64 6.18 1.73 -12.76
CA MET A 64 6.33 2.83 -11.79
C MET A 64 7.51 2.60 -10.85
N MET A 65 7.69 1.38 -10.34
CA MET A 65 8.81 1.02 -9.48
C MET A 65 10.15 1.05 -10.21
N ARG A 66 10.18 0.74 -11.51
CA ARG A 66 11.36 0.96 -12.37
C ARG A 66 11.69 2.46 -12.50
N ALA A 67 10.69 3.32 -12.63
CA ALA A 67 10.87 4.77 -12.69
C ALA A 67 11.37 5.35 -11.35
N ILE A 68 10.76 4.96 -10.22
CA ILE A 68 11.23 5.31 -8.88
C ILE A 68 12.67 4.83 -8.68
N GLY A 69 12.95 3.57 -9.01
CA GLY A 69 14.27 2.99 -8.86
C GLY A 69 15.33 3.68 -9.73
N GLU A 70 14.99 4.15 -10.92
CA GLU A 70 15.92 4.90 -11.77
C GLU A 70 16.30 6.26 -11.15
N MET A 71 15.33 7.00 -10.59
CA MET A 71 15.60 8.27 -9.90
C MET A 71 16.38 8.07 -8.59
N MET A 72 15.98 7.10 -7.76
CA MET A 72 16.68 6.76 -6.51
C MET A 72 18.08 6.19 -6.75
N TYR A 73 18.30 5.50 -7.87
CA TYR A 73 19.64 5.08 -8.27
C TYR A 73 20.51 6.30 -8.57
N ALA A 74 19.97 7.34 -9.21
CA ALA A 74 20.73 8.54 -9.51
C ALA A 74 21.15 9.28 -8.24
N ASP A 75 20.19 9.47 -7.33
CA ASP A 75 20.29 10.25 -6.10
C ASP A 75 19.79 9.43 -4.89
N PRO A 76 20.65 8.56 -4.31
CA PRO A 76 20.27 7.66 -3.23
C PRO A 76 20.20 8.36 -1.85
N GLU A 77 20.52 9.65 -1.77
CA GLU A 77 20.39 10.42 -0.53
C GLU A 77 18.93 10.83 -0.27
N GLN A 78 18.05 10.72 -1.27
CA GLN A 78 16.63 11.00 -1.12
C GLN A 78 15.94 9.86 -0.35
N HIS A 79 15.36 10.20 0.80
CA HIS A 79 14.67 9.24 1.68
C HIS A 79 13.26 8.87 1.21
N THR A 80 12.63 9.69 0.37
CA THR A 80 11.31 9.42 -0.20
C THR A 80 11.30 9.67 -1.71
N PHE A 81 10.62 8.82 -2.46
CA PHE A 81 10.48 9.01 -3.91
C PHE A 81 9.66 10.25 -4.27
N VAL A 82 8.86 10.75 -3.31
CA VAL A 82 8.02 11.95 -3.47
C VAL A 82 8.87 13.22 -3.59
N SER A 83 10.08 13.26 -3.02
CA SER A 83 10.96 14.43 -3.10
C SER A 83 11.39 14.74 -4.55
N PHE A 84 11.46 13.72 -5.41
CA PHE A 84 11.72 13.90 -6.84
C PHE A 84 10.65 14.72 -7.56
N ILE A 85 9.40 14.72 -7.07
CA ILE A 85 8.34 15.56 -7.62
C ILE A 85 8.67 17.04 -7.36
N GLY A 86 9.11 17.37 -6.15
CA GLY A 86 9.59 18.70 -5.79
C GLY A 86 10.79 19.13 -6.64
N LYS A 87 11.78 18.23 -6.77
CA LYS A 87 13.03 18.47 -7.48
C LYS A 87 12.84 18.67 -9.00
N TYR A 88 12.09 17.79 -9.66
CA TYR A 88 11.99 17.79 -11.12
C TYR A 88 10.70 18.43 -11.66
N VAL A 89 9.59 18.43 -10.91
CA VAL A 89 8.31 18.95 -11.41
C VAL A 89 8.11 20.41 -10.99
N SER A 90 7.99 20.66 -9.70
CA SER A 90 8.02 21.99 -9.05
C SER A 90 7.93 21.85 -7.52
N PRO A 91 8.46 22.80 -6.72
CA PRO A 91 8.33 22.78 -5.27
C PRO A 91 6.88 22.71 -4.77
N ARG A 92 5.96 23.42 -5.45
CA ARG A 92 4.53 23.42 -5.12
C ARG A 92 3.90 22.03 -5.26
N LEU A 93 4.18 21.33 -6.37
CA LEU A 93 3.66 19.99 -6.60
C LEU A 93 4.36 18.95 -5.73
N GLY A 94 5.62 19.17 -5.39
CA GLY A 94 6.33 18.37 -4.37
C GLY A 94 5.63 18.44 -3.01
N TYR A 95 5.29 19.64 -2.55
CA TYR A 95 4.58 19.83 -1.28
C TYR A 95 3.17 19.21 -1.30
N PHE A 96 2.43 19.37 -2.40
CA PHE A 96 1.15 18.69 -2.59
C PHE A 96 1.29 17.16 -2.54
N ALA A 97 2.28 16.60 -3.24
CA ALA A 97 2.51 15.16 -3.27
C ALA A 97 2.94 14.62 -1.91
N ALA A 98 3.77 15.36 -1.16
CA ALA A 98 4.22 14.95 0.17
C ALA A 98 3.06 14.88 1.18
N TRP A 99 2.17 15.89 1.20
CA TRP A 99 0.96 15.84 2.02
C TRP A 99 -0.04 14.78 1.58
N SER A 100 -0.20 14.61 0.26
CA SER A 100 -1.10 13.60 -0.30
C SER A 100 -0.62 12.19 0.02
N TYR A 101 0.68 11.93 -0.06
CA TYR A 101 1.27 10.65 0.30
C TYR A 101 1.17 10.38 1.81
N TRP A 102 1.44 11.38 2.66
CA TRP A 102 1.21 11.22 4.10
C TRP A 102 -0.25 10.88 4.43
N LEU A 103 -1.20 11.59 3.81
CA LEU A 103 -2.62 11.37 4.02
C LEU A 103 -3.07 9.99 3.54
N GLU A 104 -2.56 9.53 2.40
CA GLU A 104 -2.83 8.18 1.94
C GLU A 104 -2.29 7.13 2.91
N LEU A 105 -1.06 7.26 3.42
CA LEU A 105 -0.53 6.33 4.42
C LEU A 105 -1.40 6.26 5.68
N VAL A 106 -1.98 7.40 6.10
CA VAL A 106 -2.97 7.44 7.19
C VAL A 106 -4.24 6.65 6.83
N LEU A 107 -4.78 6.87 5.64
CA LEU A 107 -5.98 6.16 5.14
C LEU A 107 -5.73 4.65 4.95
N ALA A 108 -4.54 4.26 4.49
CA ALA A 108 -4.13 2.87 4.42
C ALA A 108 -4.17 2.24 5.83
N GLY A 109 -3.60 2.91 6.83
CA GLY A 109 -3.70 2.47 8.23
C GLY A 109 -5.16 2.34 8.73
N MET A 110 -6.04 3.26 8.34
CA MET A 110 -7.47 3.19 8.65
C MET A 110 -8.16 1.97 8.00
N ALA A 111 -7.80 1.63 6.76
CA ALA A 111 -8.31 0.45 6.07
C ALA A 111 -7.84 -0.84 6.79
N GLU A 112 -6.58 -0.88 7.21
CA GLU A 112 -6.00 -2.00 7.95
C GLU A 112 -6.69 -2.21 9.32
N LEU A 113 -7.01 -1.13 10.04
CA LEU A 113 -7.82 -1.21 11.26
C LEU A 113 -9.20 -1.85 11.00
N THR A 114 -9.85 -1.43 9.92
CA THR A 114 -11.15 -1.97 9.51
C THR A 114 -11.07 -3.46 9.17
N ALA A 115 -10.00 -3.86 8.49
CA ALA A 115 -9.74 -5.25 8.19
C ALA A 115 -9.47 -6.08 9.46
N ILE A 116 -8.60 -5.64 10.37
CA ILE A 116 -8.32 -6.32 11.65
C ILE A 116 -9.62 -6.60 12.40
N SER A 117 -10.52 -5.60 12.49
CA SER A 117 -11.82 -5.78 13.13
C SER A 117 -12.70 -6.80 12.41
N THR A 118 -12.71 -6.78 11.07
CA THR A 118 -13.44 -7.74 10.24
C THR A 118 -12.99 -9.18 10.51
N TYR A 119 -11.67 -9.42 10.55
CA TYR A 119 -11.13 -10.75 10.82
C TYR A 119 -11.27 -11.16 12.29
N LEU A 120 -11.25 -10.24 13.25
CA LEU A 120 -11.43 -10.57 14.66
C LEU A 120 -12.87 -11.05 14.96
N LYS A 121 -13.85 -10.52 14.23
CA LYS A 121 -15.25 -10.98 14.31
C LYS A 121 -15.44 -12.46 13.97
N PHE A 122 -14.47 -13.09 13.29
CA PHE A 122 -14.48 -14.54 13.07
C PHE A 122 -14.61 -15.33 14.37
N TRP A 123 -13.85 -14.95 15.41
CA TRP A 123 -13.87 -15.63 16.71
C TRP A 123 -14.72 -14.88 17.74
N PHE A 124 -14.73 -13.54 17.66
CA PHE A 124 -15.36 -12.69 18.65
C PHE A 124 -16.41 -11.77 17.99
N PRO A 125 -17.52 -12.32 17.47
CA PRO A 125 -18.51 -11.57 16.69
C PRO A 125 -19.23 -10.48 17.52
N THR A 126 -19.27 -10.65 18.84
CA THR A 126 -19.93 -9.74 19.79
C THR A 126 -19.07 -8.54 20.17
N ILE A 127 -17.75 -8.57 19.92
CA ILE A 127 -16.88 -7.43 20.25
C ILE A 127 -17.19 -6.27 19.29
N PRO A 128 -17.49 -5.06 19.82
CA PRO A 128 -17.71 -3.89 19.00
C PRO A 128 -16.48 -3.56 18.15
N ALA A 129 -16.70 -3.28 16.87
CA ALA A 129 -15.61 -3.05 15.92
C ALA A 129 -14.67 -1.91 16.34
N TRP A 130 -15.25 -0.81 16.84
CA TRP A 130 -14.49 0.36 17.26
C TRP A 130 -13.49 0.04 18.37
N LEU A 131 -13.86 -0.87 19.29
CA LEU A 131 -13.02 -1.25 20.42
C LEU A 131 -11.79 -2.01 19.93
N THR A 132 -11.99 -2.94 19.00
CA THR A 132 -10.89 -3.66 18.34
C THR A 132 -9.94 -2.67 17.65
N GLN A 133 -10.50 -1.75 16.86
CA GLN A 133 -9.69 -0.79 16.09
C GLN A 133 -8.87 0.12 17.02
N ILE A 134 -9.49 0.71 18.04
CA ILE A 134 -8.77 1.56 19.00
C ILE A 134 -7.71 0.76 19.77
N ALA A 135 -8.03 -0.46 20.23
CA ALA A 135 -7.08 -1.28 20.95
C ALA A 135 -5.83 -1.61 20.11
N PHE A 136 -6.01 -2.07 18.87
CA PHE A 136 -4.89 -2.40 18.00
C PHE A 136 -4.08 -1.15 17.59
N LEU A 137 -4.74 -0.02 17.35
CA LEU A 137 -4.07 1.24 17.07
C LEU A 137 -3.18 1.67 18.25
N LEU A 138 -3.70 1.61 19.49
CA LEU A 138 -2.95 1.97 20.70
C LEU A 138 -1.76 1.03 20.92
N ILE A 139 -1.97 -0.28 20.80
CA ILE A 139 -0.92 -1.29 20.97
C ILE A 139 0.21 -1.05 19.95
N LEU A 140 -0.11 -0.94 18.66
CA LEU A 140 0.92 -0.76 17.63
C LEU A 140 1.57 0.63 17.69
N THR A 141 0.84 1.67 18.08
CA THR A 141 1.43 3.00 18.31
C THR A 141 2.42 2.95 19.48
N ALA A 142 2.07 2.29 20.59
CA ALA A 142 2.98 2.12 21.72
C ALA A 142 4.23 1.32 21.34
N VAL A 143 4.09 0.25 20.55
CA VAL A 143 5.22 -0.53 20.02
C VAL A 143 6.15 0.35 19.16
N ASN A 144 5.58 1.21 18.30
CA ASN A 144 6.35 2.12 17.46
C ASN A 144 7.06 3.23 18.24
N MET A 145 6.53 3.61 19.41
CA MET A 145 7.14 4.64 20.26
C MET A 145 8.27 4.11 21.16
N ALA A 146 8.33 2.80 21.41
CA ALA A 146 9.30 2.21 22.34
C ALA A 146 10.74 2.26 21.80
N MET A 147 11.00 1.74 20.60
CA MET A 147 12.35 1.71 20.01
C MET A 147 12.30 1.52 18.48
N VAL A 148 13.11 2.26 17.72
CA VAL A 148 13.20 2.13 16.25
C VAL A 148 13.58 0.71 15.81
N SER A 149 14.44 0.03 16.59
CA SER A 149 14.84 -1.36 16.31
C SER A 149 13.74 -2.40 16.59
N SER A 150 12.66 -2.00 17.28
CA SER A 150 11.47 -2.84 17.48
C SER A 150 10.75 -3.03 16.14
N PHE A 151 10.60 -1.95 15.36
CA PHE A 151 9.93 -1.97 14.07
C PHE A 151 10.53 -3.00 13.11
N GLY A 152 11.84 -2.94 12.84
CA GLY A 152 12.50 -3.84 11.90
C GLY A 152 12.42 -5.32 12.31
N ARG A 153 12.48 -5.61 13.61
CA ARG A 153 12.35 -6.99 14.14
C ARG A 153 10.91 -7.50 14.06
N SER A 154 9.94 -6.70 14.52
CA SER A 154 8.52 -7.03 14.43
C SER A 154 8.09 -7.26 12.98
N GLU A 155 8.53 -6.40 12.07
CA GLU A 155 8.18 -6.46 10.67
C GLU A 155 8.81 -7.68 9.97
N THR A 156 10.07 -7.99 10.27
CA THR A 156 10.73 -9.22 9.78
C THR A 156 9.93 -10.47 10.18
N PHE A 157 9.47 -10.53 11.43
CA PHE A 157 8.69 -11.64 11.95
C PHE A 157 7.30 -11.73 11.31
N LEU A 158 6.54 -10.64 11.33
CA LEU A 158 5.17 -10.60 10.81
C LEU A 158 5.13 -10.89 9.30
N SER A 159 6.06 -10.31 8.53
CA SER A 159 6.13 -10.57 7.09
C SER A 159 6.60 -11.99 6.76
N GLY A 160 7.39 -12.62 7.65
CA GLY A 160 7.72 -14.04 7.54
C GLY A 160 6.50 -14.94 7.61
N ILE A 161 5.60 -14.66 8.55
CA ILE A 161 4.32 -15.38 8.71
C ILE A 161 3.48 -15.25 7.42
N LYS A 162 3.38 -14.05 6.84
CA LYS A 162 2.60 -13.80 5.61
C LYS A 162 3.10 -14.66 4.43
N ILE A 163 4.41 -14.60 4.18
CA ILE A 163 5.03 -15.32 3.05
C ILE A 163 4.83 -16.82 3.22
N LEU A 164 5.13 -17.34 4.41
CA LEU A 164 4.97 -18.76 4.72
C LEU A 164 3.52 -19.21 4.52
N ALA A 165 2.56 -18.43 5.00
CA ALA A 165 1.15 -18.78 4.87
C ALA A 165 0.67 -18.83 3.41
N ILE A 166 1.12 -17.91 2.55
CA ILE A 166 0.79 -17.96 1.13
C ILE A 166 1.43 -19.19 0.47
N LEU A 167 2.68 -19.51 0.80
CA LEU A 167 3.33 -20.72 0.28
C LEU A 167 2.60 -21.99 0.70
N VAL A 168 2.18 -22.07 1.98
CA VAL A 168 1.38 -23.19 2.50
C VAL A 168 0.03 -23.27 1.82
N LEU A 169 -0.66 -22.14 1.63
CA LEU A 169 -1.94 -22.09 0.92
C LEU A 169 -1.81 -22.62 -0.50
N ILE A 170 -0.78 -22.18 -1.24
CA ILE A 170 -0.54 -22.62 -2.61
C ILE A 170 -0.24 -24.12 -2.64
N ALA A 171 0.68 -24.60 -1.78
CA ALA A 171 1.04 -26.01 -1.72
C ALA A 171 -0.16 -26.90 -1.34
N LEU A 172 -0.93 -26.51 -0.33
CA LEU A 172 -2.12 -27.23 0.11
C LEU A 172 -3.20 -27.23 -0.98
N GLY A 173 -3.41 -26.12 -1.66
CA GLY A 173 -4.39 -26.07 -2.74
C GLY A 173 -4.00 -26.89 -3.96
N ILE A 174 -2.71 -26.91 -4.34
CA ILE A 174 -2.20 -27.85 -5.35
C ILE A 174 -2.51 -29.28 -4.91
N TYR A 175 -2.18 -29.63 -3.67
CA TYR A 175 -2.48 -30.95 -3.12
C TYR A 175 -3.97 -31.30 -3.23
N LEU A 176 -4.87 -30.43 -2.78
CA LEU A 176 -6.32 -30.64 -2.86
C LEU A 176 -6.82 -30.84 -4.30
N VAL A 177 -6.29 -30.07 -5.25
CA VAL A 177 -6.62 -30.22 -6.68
C VAL A 177 -6.08 -31.54 -7.23
N THR A 178 -4.86 -31.96 -6.87
CA THR A 178 -4.27 -33.22 -7.37
C THR A 178 -5.02 -34.45 -6.91
N ILE A 179 -5.50 -34.48 -5.66
CA ILE A 179 -6.28 -35.61 -5.14
C ILE A 179 -7.77 -35.52 -5.52
N GLY A 180 -8.19 -34.45 -6.19
CA GLY A 180 -9.59 -34.22 -6.53
C GLY A 180 -10.48 -34.14 -5.29
N HIS A 181 -10.03 -33.44 -4.24
CA HIS A 181 -10.75 -33.33 -2.98
C HIS A 181 -12.18 -32.83 -3.20
N LYS A 182 -13.16 -33.53 -2.64
CA LYS A 182 -14.56 -33.10 -2.67
C LYS A 182 -14.92 -32.45 -1.34
N ASN A 183 -15.44 -31.24 -1.44
CA ASN A 183 -15.90 -30.52 -0.27
C ASN A 183 -17.24 -31.08 0.26
N PRO A 184 -17.69 -30.69 1.46
CA PRO A 184 -18.96 -31.17 2.02
C PRO A 184 -20.20 -30.87 1.15
N ALA A 185 -20.14 -29.86 0.29
CA ALA A 185 -21.18 -29.52 -0.66
C ALA A 185 -21.10 -30.31 -1.99
N GLY A 186 -20.20 -31.30 -2.09
CA GLY A 186 -20.02 -32.16 -3.27
C GLY A 186 -19.23 -31.52 -4.41
N THR A 187 -18.74 -30.29 -4.24
CA THR A 187 -17.90 -29.60 -5.24
C THR A 187 -16.47 -30.11 -5.17
N GLN A 188 -15.88 -30.40 -6.32
CA GLN A 188 -14.53 -30.94 -6.43
C GLN A 188 -13.51 -29.82 -6.66
N ALA A 189 -12.40 -29.84 -5.91
CA ALA A 189 -11.23 -29.02 -6.21
C ALA A 189 -10.63 -29.47 -7.55
N SER A 190 -10.58 -28.55 -8.52
CA SER A 190 -10.16 -28.84 -9.89
C SER A 190 -9.81 -27.56 -10.64
N TRP A 191 -8.84 -27.64 -11.55
CA TRP A 191 -8.59 -26.57 -12.53
C TRP A 191 -9.83 -26.25 -13.38
N GLY A 192 -10.75 -27.22 -13.52
CA GLY A 192 -12.05 -27.03 -14.15
C GLY A 192 -12.88 -25.89 -13.56
N ASN A 193 -12.72 -25.57 -12.27
CA ASN A 193 -13.44 -24.47 -11.61
C ASN A 193 -13.06 -23.08 -12.18
N ILE A 194 -11.95 -23.00 -12.91
CA ILE A 194 -11.45 -21.78 -13.54
C ILE A 194 -11.77 -21.77 -15.04
N VAL A 195 -11.53 -22.90 -15.71
CA VAL A 195 -11.57 -22.97 -17.19
C VAL A 195 -12.93 -23.36 -17.74
N ASN A 196 -13.72 -24.17 -17.02
CA ASN A 196 -15.01 -24.63 -17.51
C ASN A 196 -16.02 -23.48 -17.44
N GLY A 197 -16.57 -23.09 -18.59
CA GLY A 197 -17.46 -21.93 -18.67
C GLY A 197 -16.74 -20.60 -18.43
N PHE A 198 -15.42 -20.54 -18.66
CA PHE A 198 -14.66 -19.29 -18.56
C PHE A 198 -15.25 -18.21 -19.47
N SER A 199 -15.46 -17.03 -18.90
CA SER A 199 -15.78 -15.80 -19.61
C SER A 199 -14.83 -14.71 -19.15
N PHE A 200 -14.35 -13.88 -20.08
CA PHE A 200 -13.53 -12.72 -19.74
C PHE A 200 -14.32 -11.68 -18.92
N PHE A 201 -15.64 -11.60 -19.12
CA PHE A 201 -16.49 -10.59 -18.51
C PHE A 201 -17.80 -11.23 -18.02
N PRO A 202 -17.74 -12.13 -17.02
CA PRO A 202 -18.91 -12.92 -16.61
C PRO A 202 -20.06 -12.05 -16.10
N ASN A 203 -19.77 -10.89 -15.50
CA ASN A 203 -20.76 -9.92 -15.04
C ASN A 203 -20.74 -8.62 -15.88
N GLY A 204 -20.21 -8.67 -17.11
CA GLY A 204 -20.09 -7.53 -18.01
C GLY A 204 -18.82 -6.69 -17.81
N THR A 205 -18.50 -5.89 -18.82
CA THR A 205 -17.28 -5.06 -18.89
C THR A 205 -17.24 -3.97 -17.82
N HIS A 206 -18.41 -3.45 -17.40
CA HIS A 206 -18.51 -2.45 -16.34
C HIS A 206 -18.02 -3.00 -14.99
N GLN A 207 -18.40 -4.24 -14.63
CA GLN A 207 -17.93 -4.87 -13.39
C GLN A 207 -16.43 -5.19 -13.44
N PHE A 208 -15.92 -5.54 -14.62
CA PHE A 208 -14.49 -5.71 -14.85
C PHE A 208 -13.71 -4.42 -14.60
N ILE A 209 -14.14 -3.29 -15.18
CA ILE A 209 -13.53 -1.98 -14.97
C ILE A 209 -13.61 -1.58 -13.48
N ASN A 210 -14.76 -1.80 -12.83
CA ASN A 210 -14.95 -1.47 -11.42
C ASN A 210 -14.11 -2.29 -10.44
N ALA A 211 -13.44 -3.35 -10.89
CA ALA A 211 -12.50 -4.09 -10.04
C ALA A 211 -11.12 -3.42 -9.94
N PHE A 212 -10.74 -2.61 -10.94
CA PHE A 212 -9.42 -1.98 -11.00
C PHE A 212 -9.08 -1.15 -9.77
N PRO A 213 -9.98 -0.29 -9.22
CA PRO A 213 -9.67 0.49 -8.02
C PRO A 213 -9.31 -0.35 -6.80
N MET A 214 -10.07 -1.39 -6.51
CA MET A 214 -9.82 -2.25 -5.35
C MET A 214 -8.56 -3.09 -5.54
N VAL A 215 -8.30 -3.54 -6.77
CA VAL A 215 -7.03 -4.20 -7.09
C VAL A 215 -5.87 -3.20 -6.99
N PHE A 216 -6.03 -1.96 -7.45
CA PHE A 216 -5.01 -0.90 -7.33
C PHE A 216 -4.64 -0.67 -5.87
N PHE A 217 -5.62 -0.58 -4.96
CA PHE A 217 -5.39 -0.53 -3.51
C PHE A 217 -4.53 -1.70 -3.03
N ALA A 218 -4.75 -2.91 -3.54
CA ALA A 218 -3.96 -4.10 -3.17
C ALA A 218 -2.48 -4.03 -3.58
N PHE A 219 -2.10 -3.09 -4.47
CA PHE A 219 -0.72 -2.85 -4.89
C PHE A 219 -0.04 -1.70 -4.14
N GLN A 220 -0.76 -0.92 -3.33
CA GLN A 220 -0.16 0.10 -2.48
C GLN A 220 0.81 -0.52 -1.47
N GLY A 221 1.84 0.23 -1.07
CA GLY A 221 2.92 -0.25 -0.21
C GLY A 221 4.09 -0.89 -0.97
N MET A 222 3.98 -1.14 -2.27
CA MET A 222 5.12 -1.62 -3.08
C MET A 222 6.26 -0.60 -3.17
N GLU A 223 5.93 0.68 -3.09
CA GLU A 223 6.87 1.80 -3.08
C GLU A 223 7.78 1.83 -1.84
N PHE A 224 7.43 1.12 -0.75
CA PHE A 224 8.32 0.96 0.41
C PHE A 224 9.64 0.28 0.05
N VAL A 225 9.70 -0.46 -1.07
CA VAL A 225 10.97 -0.95 -1.62
C VAL A 225 11.94 0.21 -1.86
N GLY A 226 11.47 1.33 -2.41
CA GLY A 226 12.30 2.52 -2.64
C GLY A 226 12.86 3.06 -1.32
N ILE A 227 11.96 3.36 -0.38
CA ILE A 227 12.31 3.96 0.93
C ILE A 227 13.32 3.09 1.67
N THR A 228 13.06 1.79 1.79
CA THR A 228 13.92 0.87 2.52
C THR A 228 15.28 0.67 1.87
N THR A 229 15.37 0.75 0.55
CA THR A 229 16.67 0.65 -0.14
C THR A 229 17.57 1.86 0.12
N ALA A 230 17.01 3.06 0.30
CA ALA A 230 17.77 4.26 0.69
C ALA A 230 18.39 4.13 2.09
N GLU A 231 17.81 3.30 2.95
CA GLU A 231 18.35 3.01 4.29
C GLU A 231 19.41 1.90 4.32
N THR A 232 19.75 1.28 3.17
CA THR A 232 20.78 0.23 3.10
C THR A 232 22.19 0.81 2.95
N LYS A 233 23.20 0.05 3.38
CA LYS A 233 24.63 0.41 3.20
C LYS A 233 25.07 0.49 1.73
N GLN A 234 24.35 -0.18 0.82
CA GLN A 234 24.71 -0.28 -0.60
C GLN A 234 23.47 -0.11 -1.50
N PRO A 235 22.82 1.07 -1.52
CA PRO A 235 21.54 1.29 -2.18
C PRO A 235 21.60 0.97 -3.68
N ARG A 236 22.67 1.38 -4.37
CA ARG A 236 22.87 1.12 -5.81
C ARG A 236 22.95 -0.37 -6.17
N LYS A 237 23.35 -1.24 -5.24
CA LYS A 237 23.44 -2.69 -5.47
C LYS A 237 22.13 -3.40 -5.13
N VAL A 238 21.45 -2.96 -4.06
CA VAL A 238 20.23 -3.60 -3.55
C VAL A 238 19.00 -3.17 -4.35
N LEU A 239 18.89 -1.89 -4.68
CA LEU A 239 17.71 -1.31 -5.33
C LEU A 239 17.32 -2.00 -6.65
N PRO A 240 18.23 -2.24 -7.62
CA PRO A 240 17.87 -2.93 -8.86
C PRO A 240 17.30 -4.33 -8.65
N ARG A 241 17.87 -5.07 -7.67
CA ARG A 241 17.43 -6.43 -7.34
C ARG A 241 16.04 -6.39 -6.70
N ALA A 242 15.84 -5.50 -5.73
CA ALA A 242 14.58 -5.37 -5.02
C ALA A 242 13.43 -4.97 -5.97
N VAL A 243 13.68 -4.03 -6.89
CA VAL A 243 12.69 -3.63 -7.91
C VAL A 243 12.38 -4.77 -8.89
N ASN A 244 13.39 -5.51 -9.35
CA ASN A 244 13.16 -6.62 -10.31
C ASN A 244 12.44 -7.82 -9.69
N GLN A 245 12.61 -8.05 -8.39
CA GLN A 245 11.92 -9.12 -7.68
C GLN A 245 10.42 -8.88 -7.53
N ILE A 246 9.93 -7.65 -7.76
CA ILE A 246 8.50 -7.31 -7.68
C ILE A 246 7.66 -8.20 -8.61
N ILE A 247 8.14 -8.51 -9.82
CA ILE A 247 7.42 -9.41 -10.74
C ILE A 247 7.18 -10.77 -10.10
N GLY A 248 8.21 -11.34 -9.47
CA GLY A 248 8.10 -12.63 -8.76
C GLY A 248 7.08 -12.56 -7.62
N ARG A 249 7.03 -11.44 -6.89
CA ARG A 249 6.05 -11.20 -5.82
C ARG A 249 4.62 -11.14 -6.36
N ILE A 250 4.42 -10.45 -7.48
CA ILE A 250 3.10 -10.35 -8.14
C ILE A 250 2.63 -11.74 -8.59
N LEU A 251 3.49 -12.47 -9.30
CA LEU A 251 3.15 -13.80 -9.80
C LEU A 251 2.88 -14.80 -8.68
N LEU A 252 3.70 -14.80 -7.62
CA LEU A 252 3.55 -15.76 -6.54
C LEU A 252 2.39 -15.40 -5.60
N PHE A 253 2.42 -14.19 -5.02
CA PHE A 253 1.49 -13.85 -3.94
C PHE A 253 0.10 -13.51 -4.44
N TYR A 254 -0.01 -12.91 -5.62
CA TYR A 254 -1.31 -12.50 -6.15
C TYR A 254 -1.85 -13.53 -7.12
N ILE A 255 -1.13 -13.79 -8.22
CA ILE A 255 -1.63 -14.69 -9.27
C ILE A 255 -1.70 -16.12 -8.76
N GLY A 256 -0.64 -16.62 -8.12
CA GLY A 256 -0.58 -17.98 -7.58
C GLY A 256 -1.65 -18.25 -6.52
N SER A 257 -1.85 -17.34 -5.57
CA SER A 257 -2.87 -17.51 -4.52
C SER A 257 -4.29 -17.47 -5.08
N LEU A 258 -4.61 -16.51 -5.96
CA LEU A 258 -5.94 -16.36 -6.55
C LEU A 258 -6.29 -17.54 -7.48
N LEU A 259 -5.32 -18.02 -8.26
CA LEU A 259 -5.48 -19.24 -9.05
C LEU A 259 -5.88 -20.41 -8.16
N ILE A 260 -5.14 -20.63 -7.07
CA ILE A 260 -5.40 -21.75 -6.18
C ILE A 260 -6.74 -21.61 -5.45
N ILE A 261 -7.09 -20.41 -4.99
CA ILE A 261 -8.40 -20.13 -4.39
C ILE A 261 -9.54 -20.56 -5.31
N MET A 262 -9.48 -20.15 -6.58
CA MET A 262 -10.53 -20.47 -7.57
C MET A 262 -10.47 -21.92 -8.05
N ALA A 263 -9.31 -22.58 -7.99
CA ALA A 263 -9.19 -24.01 -8.29
C ALA A 263 -9.83 -24.87 -7.19
N ILE A 264 -9.70 -24.49 -5.92
CA ILE A 264 -10.30 -25.23 -4.79
C ILE A 264 -11.82 -25.10 -4.80
N THR A 265 -12.34 -23.88 -4.98
CA THR A 265 -13.77 -23.59 -4.91
C THR A 265 -14.19 -22.68 -6.06
N PRO A 266 -15.30 -22.98 -6.76
CA PRO A 266 -15.87 -22.08 -7.77
C PRO A 266 -16.06 -20.67 -7.24
N TRP A 267 -15.63 -19.69 -8.02
CA TRP A 267 -15.62 -18.29 -7.63
C TRP A 267 -17.03 -17.74 -7.33
N GLN A 268 -18.08 -18.34 -7.91
CA GLN A 268 -19.47 -17.98 -7.70
C GLN A 268 -19.96 -18.31 -6.28
N SER A 269 -19.32 -19.25 -5.59
CA SER A 269 -19.66 -19.64 -4.22
C SER A 269 -18.98 -18.78 -3.15
N LEU A 270 -18.11 -17.85 -3.54
CA LEU A 270 -17.39 -16.99 -2.62
C LEU A 270 -18.25 -15.79 -2.23
N ASN A 271 -18.38 -15.53 -0.93
CA ASN A 271 -19.05 -14.34 -0.42
C ASN A 271 -18.15 -13.11 -0.68
N PRO A 272 -18.66 -12.07 -1.37
CA PRO A 272 -17.87 -10.88 -1.69
C PRO A 272 -17.44 -10.05 -0.47
N ASN A 273 -18.10 -10.23 0.68
CA ASN A 273 -17.85 -9.45 1.90
C ASN A 273 -16.88 -10.14 2.88
N GLU A 274 -16.44 -11.35 2.57
CA GLU A 274 -15.51 -12.11 3.39
C GLU A 274 -14.20 -12.34 2.64
N SER A 275 -13.14 -12.67 3.36
CA SER A 275 -11.85 -12.99 2.73
C SER A 275 -11.90 -14.33 2.00
N PRO A 276 -11.61 -14.39 0.69
CA PRO A 276 -11.57 -15.66 -0.03
C PRO A 276 -10.52 -16.60 0.55
N PHE A 277 -9.41 -16.07 1.08
CA PHE A 277 -8.34 -16.86 1.72
C PHE A 277 -8.80 -17.64 2.93
N VAL A 278 -9.74 -17.10 3.71
CA VAL A 278 -10.30 -17.77 4.89
C VAL A 278 -11.48 -18.66 4.48
N GLN A 279 -12.33 -18.15 3.58
CA GLN A 279 -13.54 -18.84 3.13
C GLN A 279 -13.25 -20.17 2.45
N ILE A 280 -12.22 -20.26 1.60
CA ILE A 280 -11.93 -21.49 0.85
C ILE A 280 -11.71 -22.69 1.78
N PHE A 281 -11.07 -22.50 2.93
CA PHE A 281 -10.82 -23.60 3.86
C PHE A 281 -12.07 -24.00 4.64
N LYS A 282 -12.96 -23.06 4.95
CA LYS A 282 -14.29 -23.40 5.49
C LYS A 282 -15.08 -24.21 4.48
N LEU A 283 -15.15 -23.72 3.24
CA LEU A 283 -15.90 -24.34 2.16
C LEU A 283 -15.31 -25.70 1.79
N ALA A 284 -13.99 -25.89 1.88
CA ALA A 284 -13.31 -27.16 1.64
C ALA A 284 -13.48 -28.20 2.77
N GLY A 285 -14.13 -27.84 3.90
CA GLY A 285 -14.29 -28.73 5.05
C GLY A 285 -13.07 -28.79 5.99
N LEU A 286 -12.21 -27.77 5.96
CA LEU A 286 -10.98 -27.66 6.76
C LEU A 286 -11.08 -26.47 7.74
N PRO A 287 -12.00 -26.48 8.72
CA PRO A 287 -12.23 -25.33 9.61
C PRO A 287 -11.00 -24.94 10.45
N GLY A 288 -10.14 -25.90 10.80
CA GLY A 288 -8.87 -25.62 11.49
C GLY A 288 -7.90 -24.78 10.64
N ALA A 289 -7.79 -25.09 9.34
CA ALA A 289 -6.98 -24.29 8.41
C ALA A 289 -7.56 -22.88 8.24
N ALA A 290 -8.88 -22.74 8.21
CA ALA A 290 -9.54 -21.43 8.17
C ALA A 290 -9.18 -20.56 9.38
N GLN A 291 -9.11 -21.14 10.59
CA GLN A 291 -8.69 -20.41 11.80
C GLN A 291 -7.24 -19.93 11.69
N ILE A 292 -6.32 -20.80 11.27
CA ILE A 292 -4.91 -20.44 11.11
C ILE A 292 -4.76 -19.31 10.09
N ILE A 293 -5.41 -19.41 8.94
CA ILE A 293 -5.34 -18.37 7.90
C ILE A 293 -5.98 -17.06 8.40
N ASN A 294 -7.09 -17.11 9.14
CA ASN A 294 -7.67 -15.92 9.75
C ASN A 294 -6.66 -15.19 10.67
N LEU A 295 -5.89 -15.94 11.46
CA LEU A 295 -4.83 -15.39 12.31
C LEU A 295 -3.69 -14.77 11.50
N VAL A 296 -3.25 -15.47 10.46
CA VAL A 296 -2.23 -14.97 9.53
C VAL A 296 -2.66 -13.64 8.92
N VAL A 297 -3.92 -13.51 8.50
CA VAL A 297 -4.38 -12.29 7.86
C VAL A 297 -4.47 -11.13 8.85
N ILE A 298 -4.82 -11.38 10.11
CA ILE A 298 -4.70 -10.36 11.17
C ILE A 298 -3.24 -9.95 11.35
N ALA A 299 -2.31 -10.91 11.39
CA ALA A 299 -0.87 -10.61 11.48
C ALA A 299 -0.39 -9.79 10.27
N ALA A 300 -0.90 -10.09 9.07
CA ALA A 300 -0.64 -9.36 7.85
C ALA A 300 -1.09 -7.90 7.97
N ALA A 301 -2.32 -7.69 8.42
CA ALA A 301 -2.91 -6.38 8.61
C ALA A 301 -2.20 -5.56 9.69
N CYS A 302 -1.85 -6.19 10.81
CA CYS A 302 -1.05 -5.56 11.86
C CYS A 302 0.32 -5.09 11.36
N SER A 303 0.97 -5.86 10.48
CA SER A 303 2.25 -5.47 9.88
C SER A 303 2.11 -4.28 8.93
N THR A 304 1.07 -4.26 8.10
CA THR A 304 0.78 -3.11 7.23
C THR A 304 0.48 -1.87 8.06
N LEU A 305 -0.35 -1.99 9.11
CA LEU A 305 -0.66 -0.90 10.03
C LEU A 305 0.58 -0.41 10.80
N ASN A 306 1.44 -1.32 11.24
CA ASN A 306 2.71 -0.98 11.88
C ASN A 306 3.62 -0.18 10.93
N SER A 307 3.71 -0.59 9.66
CA SER A 307 4.45 0.12 8.61
C SER A 307 3.83 1.48 8.29
N ALA A 308 2.50 1.59 8.27
CA ALA A 308 1.80 2.86 8.10
C ALA A 308 2.13 3.83 9.24
N ILE A 309 1.95 3.43 10.51
CA ILE A 309 2.24 4.27 11.69
C ILE A 309 3.70 4.77 11.67
N PHE A 310 4.64 3.86 11.41
CA PHE A 310 6.07 4.17 11.31
C PHE A 310 6.36 5.17 10.20
N SER A 311 5.76 4.97 9.03
CA SER A 311 6.00 5.78 7.83
C SER A 311 5.32 7.15 7.92
N THR A 312 4.10 7.23 8.43
CA THR A 312 3.37 8.50 8.62
C THR A 312 4.09 9.41 9.59
N GLY A 313 4.68 8.86 10.66
CA GLY A 313 5.45 9.64 11.63
C GLY A 313 6.67 10.32 11.00
N ARG A 314 7.43 9.59 10.18
CA ARG A 314 8.60 10.13 9.47
C ARG A 314 8.22 11.11 8.36
N HIS A 315 7.20 10.80 7.57
CA HIS A 315 6.77 11.71 6.51
C HIS A 315 6.23 13.03 7.06
N LEU A 316 5.48 12.99 8.17
CA LEU A 316 5.00 14.22 8.81
C LEU A 316 6.14 15.00 9.48
N TYR A 317 7.12 14.30 10.07
CA TYR A 317 8.35 14.93 10.55
C TYR A 317 9.12 15.63 9.43
N GLN A 318 9.35 14.95 8.30
CA GLN A 318 10.04 15.54 7.15
C GLN A 318 9.25 16.72 6.56
N LEU A 319 7.93 16.58 6.40
CA LEU A 319 7.04 17.68 6.00
C LEU A 319 7.16 18.89 6.93
N ALA A 320 7.41 18.66 8.22
CA ALA A 320 7.57 19.72 9.20
C ALA A 320 8.96 20.37 9.15
N GLU A 321 10.02 19.60 8.90
CA GLU A 321 11.38 20.14 8.71
C GLU A 321 11.48 20.97 7.43
N GLU A 322 10.84 20.52 6.34
CA GLU A 322 10.83 21.22 5.05
C GLU A 322 9.85 22.40 5.02
N SER A 323 8.98 22.55 6.04
CA SER A 323 7.96 23.59 6.08
C SER A 323 8.52 24.91 6.60
N PRO A 324 8.25 26.03 5.91
CA PRO A 324 8.57 27.36 6.43
C PRO A 324 7.64 27.80 7.58
N SER A 325 6.62 27.00 7.92
CA SER A 325 5.62 27.37 8.92
C SER A 325 6.06 27.06 10.35
N LYS A 326 6.16 28.10 11.19
CA LYS A 326 6.37 27.97 12.65
C LYS A 326 5.33 27.06 13.34
N GLY A 327 4.15 26.89 12.75
CA GLY A 327 3.10 26.01 13.30
C GLY A 327 3.43 24.51 13.19
N MET A 328 4.39 24.13 12.34
CA MET A 328 4.81 22.73 12.17
C MET A 328 5.99 22.34 13.08
N THR A 329 6.65 23.29 13.75
CA THR A 329 7.83 23.04 14.59
C THR A 329 7.57 22.07 15.75
N PHE A 330 6.31 21.85 16.14
CA PHE A 330 5.96 20.81 17.11
C PHE A 330 6.21 19.38 16.58
N PHE A 331 6.11 19.18 15.26
CA PHE A 331 6.31 17.90 14.57
C PHE A 331 7.78 17.59 14.27
N THR A 332 8.70 18.55 14.45
CA THR A 332 10.16 18.35 14.27
C THR A 332 10.86 17.87 15.55
N LYS A 333 10.10 17.51 16.60
CA LYS A 333 10.68 17.01 17.85
C LYS A 333 10.98 15.51 17.75
N VAL A 334 12.26 15.16 17.87
CA VAL A 334 12.73 13.77 17.92
C VAL A 334 13.01 13.36 19.37
N SER A 335 12.58 12.16 19.76
CA SER A 335 12.90 11.59 21.07
C SER A 335 14.35 11.13 21.18
N LYS A 336 14.82 10.82 22.40
CA LYS A 336 16.16 10.24 22.62
C LYS A 336 16.40 8.94 21.85
N ASN A 337 15.33 8.25 21.45
CA ASN A 337 15.38 6.99 20.71
C ASN A 337 15.32 7.20 19.18
N GLY A 338 15.39 8.45 18.68
CA GLY A 338 15.35 8.76 17.25
C GLY A 338 13.96 8.69 16.62
N ILE A 339 12.89 8.91 17.41
CA ILE A 339 11.50 8.75 16.97
C ILE A 339 10.77 10.11 17.02
N PRO A 340 10.11 10.55 15.94
CA PRO A 340 9.30 11.77 15.95
C PRO A 340 7.93 11.51 16.60
N ILE A 341 7.92 11.46 17.94
CA ILE A 341 6.75 11.02 18.74
C ILE A 341 5.51 11.85 18.44
N THR A 342 5.65 13.17 18.33
CA THR A 342 4.51 14.08 18.10
C THR A 342 3.85 13.82 16.75
N SER A 343 4.65 13.57 15.72
CA SER A 343 4.19 13.22 14.37
C SER A 343 3.51 11.86 14.31
N VAL A 344 4.05 10.87 15.04
CA VAL A 344 3.43 9.54 15.18
C VAL A 344 2.07 9.65 15.87
N LEU A 345 2.01 10.31 17.03
CA LEU A 345 0.77 10.46 17.80
C LEU A 345 -0.31 11.23 17.04
N PHE A 346 0.06 12.28 16.31
CA PHE A 346 -0.89 13.01 15.49
C PHE A 346 -1.42 12.15 14.34
N SER A 347 -0.55 11.43 13.63
CA SER A 347 -0.98 10.53 12.55
C SER A 347 -1.92 9.43 13.09
N ALA A 348 -1.57 8.82 14.22
CA ALA A 348 -2.41 7.83 14.90
C ALA A 348 -3.75 8.44 15.35
N PHE A 349 -3.76 9.67 15.84
CA PHE A 349 -5.00 10.37 16.21
C PHE A 349 -5.94 10.54 15.00
N ILE A 350 -5.41 10.88 13.81
CA ILE A 350 -6.24 10.94 12.60
C ILE A 350 -6.77 9.55 12.21
N MET A 351 -6.02 8.47 12.45
CA MET A 351 -6.50 7.10 12.20
C MET A 351 -7.71 6.71 13.06
N VAL A 352 -8.00 7.42 14.16
CA VAL A 352 -9.24 7.26 14.97
C VAL A 352 -10.51 7.60 14.17
N LEU A 353 -10.40 8.22 12.99
CA LEU A 353 -11.54 8.35 12.09
C LEU A 353 -12.05 7.00 11.56
N ALA A 354 -11.22 5.94 11.53
CA ALA A 354 -11.62 4.60 11.08
C ALA A 354 -12.81 4.02 11.89
N PRO A 355 -12.78 3.99 13.24
CA PRO A 355 -13.92 3.53 14.04
C PRO A 355 -15.17 4.41 13.91
N ILE A 356 -15.01 5.70 13.64
CA ILE A 356 -16.14 6.59 13.39
C ILE A 356 -16.83 6.18 12.08
N ILE A 357 -16.07 6.05 10.99
CA ILE A 357 -16.59 5.62 9.67
C ILE A 357 -17.23 4.22 9.77
N SER A 358 -16.58 3.30 10.49
CA SER A 358 -17.05 1.93 10.71
C SER A 358 -18.30 1.84 11.57
N SER A 359 -18.67 2.89 12.30
CA SER A 359 -19.88 2.90 13.15
C SER A 359 -21.15 3.27 12.38
N PHE A 360 -21.01 3.98 11.26
CA PHE A 360 -22.14 4.39 10.41
C PHE A 360 -22.38 3.45 9.22
N ASN A 361 -21.45 2.53 8.95
CA ASN A 361 -21.48 1.65 7.79
C ASN A 361 -21.14 0.20 8.20
N SER A 362 -21.44 -0.76 7.34
CA SER A 362 -20.87 -2.10 7.50
C SER A 362 -19.34 -2.03 7.37
N LEU A 363 -18.62 -2.97 8.01
CA LEU A 363 -17.16 -3.00 7.93
C LEU A 363 -16.64 -3.12 6.50
N GLY A 364 -17.31 -3.90 5.65
CA GLY A 364 -16.96 -4.03 4.23
C GLY A 364 -17.14 -2.72 3.45
N ALA A 365 -18.23 -1.98 3.72
CA ALA A 365 -18.47 -0.68 3.12
C ALA A 365 -17.48 0.39 3.61
N ALA A 366 -17.21 0.42 4.92
CA ALA A 366 -16.21 1.31 5.52
C ALA A 366 -14.81 1.04 4.93
N PHE A 367 -14.40 -0.23 4.85
CA PHE A 367 -13.14 -0.64 4.24
C PHE A 367 -13.06 -0.20 2.77
N SER A 368 -14.08 -0.50 1.97
CA SER A 368 -14.12 -0.15 0.55
C SER A 368 -14.08 1.37 0.33
N PHE A 369 -14.78 2.13 1.18
CA PHE A 369 -14.78 3.58 1.14
C PHE A 369 -13.39 4.16 1.46
N ILE A 370 -12.79 3.74 2.58
CA ILE A 370 -11.46 4.21 3.00
C ILE A 370 -10.39 3.82 1.96
N ALA A 371 -10.42 2.58 1.47
CA ALA A 371 -9.52 2.09 0.42
C ALA A 371 -9.68 2.87 -0.89
N SER A 372 -10.90 3.28 -1.25
CA SER A 372 -11.14 4.13 -2.41
C SER A 372 -10.51 5.51 -2.20
N VAL A 373 -10.80 6.20 -1.09
CA VAL A 373 -10.22 7.54 -0.81
C VAL A 373 -8.70 7.50 -0.82
N SER A 374 -8.10 6.47 -0.20
CA SER A 374 -6.65 6.23 -0.24
C SER A 374 -6.14 6.09 -1.68
N SER A 375 -6.78 5.23 -2.48
CA SER A 375 -6.41 5.00 -3.89
C SER A 375 -6.48 6.27 -4.72
N ASP A 376 -7.51 7.06 -4.54
CA ASP A 376 -7.75 8.26 -5.35
C ASP A 376 -6.66 9.30 -5.13
N ILE A 377 -6.25 9.49 -3.87
CA ILE A 377 -5.16 10.39 -3.51
C ILE A 377 -3.82 9.83 -4.00
N TYR A 378 -3.59 8.53 -3.84
CA TYR A 378 -2.34 7.89 -4.27
C TYR A 378 -2.14 7.93 -5.78
N ILE A 379 -3.20 7.72 -6.57
CA ILE A 379 -3.12 7.78 -8.03
C ILE A 379 -2.56 9.13 -8.50
N LEU A 380 -2.96 10.24 -7.85
CA LEU A 380 -2.41 11.56 -8.16
C LEU A 380 -0.91 11.64 -7.88
N VAL A 381 -0.45 11.05 -6.78
CA VAL A 381 0.98 10.94 -6.44
C VAL A 381 1.69 10.09 -7.50
N CYS A 382 1.16 8.93 -7.87
CA CYS A 382 1.72 8.06 -8.90
C CYS A 382 1.89 8.78 -10.25
N ILE A 383 0.87 9.54 -10.69
CA ILE A 383 0.92 10.34 -11.91
C ILE A 383 2.05 11.38 -11.81
N LEU A 384 2.11 12.13 -10.71
CA LEU A 384 3.16 13.13 -10.50
C LEU A 384 4.56 12.51 -10.44
N THR A 385 4.71 11.33 -9.85
CA THR A 385 5.98 10.57 -9.83
C THR A 385 6.40 10.18 -11.24
N MET A 386 5.48 9.72 -12.09
CA MET A 386 5.80 9.39 -13.47
C MET A 386 6.17 10.63 -14.29
N VAL A 387 5.52 11.77 -14.06
CA VAL A 387 5.89 13.07 -14.64
C VAL A 387 7.28 13.50 -14.15
N ALA A 388 7.59 13.34 -12.87
CA ALA A 388 8.91 13.63 -12.31
C ALA A 388 9.99 12.79 -12.98
N HIS A 389 9.74 11.49 -13.17
CA HIS A 389 10.66 10.62 -13.90
C HIS A 389 10.84 11.05 -15.36
N TYR A 390 9.76 11.43 -16.06
CA TYR A 390 9.87 11.92 -17.42
C TYR A 390 10.76 13.17 -17.50
N LYS A 391 10.60 14.12 -16.57
CA LYS A 391 11.44 15.32 -16.49
C LYS A 391 12.89 15.00 -16.08
N TYR A 392 13.09 14.08 -15.14
CA TYR A 392 14.43 13.57 -14.78
C TYR A 392 15.16 13.02 -16.01
N ARG A 393 14.49 12.26 -16.88
CA ARG A 393 15.08 11.73 -18.12
C ARG A 393 15.54 12.80 -19.12
N HIS A 394 15.12 14.06 -18.92
CA HIS A 394 15.50 15.22 -19.73
C HIS A 394 16.34 16.24 -18.94
N SER A 395 16.71 15.96 -17.69
CA SER A 395 17.53 16.84 -16.87
C SER A 395 19.01 16.46 -16.96
N ALA A 396 19.88 17.36 -16.49
CA ALA A 396 21.32 17.10 -16.38
C ALA A 396 21.66 16.02 -15.34
N ASP A 397 20.74 15.74 -14.41
CA ASP A 397 20.93 14.72 -13.35
C ASP A 397 20.83 13.29 -13.89
N PHE A 398 20.34 13.12 -15.14
CA PHE A 398 20.17 11.80 -15.75
C PHE A 398 21.50 11.06 -15.86
N LYS A 399 21.54 9.82 -15.35
CA LYS A 399 22.72 8.93 -15.44
C LYS A 399 22.56 7.87 -16.53
N PRO A 400 23.25 7.99 -17.69
CA PRO A 400 23.17 7.01 -18.78
C PRO A 400 23.72 5.64 -18.44
N ASP A 401 24.62 5.49 -17.47
CA ASP A 401 25.21 4.18 -17.14
C ASP A 401 24.55 3.52 -15.92
N GLY A 402 23.41 4.07 -15.47
CA GLY A 402 22.70 3.60 -14.28
C GLY A 402 21.59 2.58 -14.53
N PHE A 403 20.84 2.31 -13.46
CA PHE A 403 19.58 1.56 -13.52
C PHE A 403 18.51 2.37 -14.26
N LYS A 404 17.80 1.77 -15.22
CA LYS A 404 16.86 2.46 -16.12
C LYS A 404 15.49 1.81 -16.21
N MET A 405 14.43 2.58 -16.38
CA MET A 405 13.13 2.12 -16.82
C MET A 405 13.21 1.62 -18.28
N PRO A 406 12.75 0.40 -18.59
CA PRO A 406 12.80 -0.13 -19.95
C PRO A 406 11.88 0.68 -20.86
N ARG A 407 12.39 1.11 -22.03
CA ARG A 407 11.61 1.82 -23.06
C ARG A 407 10.83 3.04 -22.53
N TYR A 408 11.47 3.86 -21.69
CA TYR A 408 10.83 5.01 -21.01
C TYR A 408 9.96 5.91 -21.92
N ARG A 409 10.35 6.11 -23.19
CA ARG A 409 9.58 6.93 -24.16
C ARG A 409 8.16 6.41 -24.40
N TRP A 410 7.94 5.11 -24.26
CA TRP A 410 6.63 4.47 -24.39
C TRP A 410 6.07 4.08 -23.03
N SER A 411 6.87 3.44 -22.18
CA SER A 411 6.39 2.90 -20.91
C SER A 411 5.95 4.00 -19.94
N ASN A 412 6.64 5.14 -19.88
CA ASN A 412 6.29 6.22 -18.96
C ASN A 412 4.94 6.88 -19.31
N PRO A 413 4.70 7.40 -20.54
CA PRO A 413 3.42 7.98 -20.88
C PRO A 413 2.28 6.94 -20.84
N LEU A 414 2.55 5.67 -21.17
CA LEU A 414 1.56 4.61 -21.05
C LEU A 414 1.15 4.37 -19.59
N THR A 415 2.10 4.37 -18.64
CA THR A 415 1.79 4.28 -17.21
C THR A 415 0.99 5.49 -16.71
N ILE A 416 1.30 6.70 -17.18
CA ILE A 416 0.50 7.90 -16.85
C ILE A 416 -0.93 7.75 -17.36
N ALA A 417 -1.09 7.37 -18.64
CA ALA A 417 -2.40 7.15 -19.24
C ALA A 417 -3.21 6.08 -18.50
N PHE A 418 -2.56 5.00 -18.06
CA PHE A 418 -3.18 3.96 -17.27
C PHE A 418 -3.68 4.46 -15.91
N PHE A 419 -2.86 5.18 -15.15
CA PHE A 419 -3.28 5.74 -13.87
C PHE A 419 -4.40 6.78 -14.03
N LEU A 420 -4.37 7.59 -15.10
CA LEU A 420 -5.48 8.47 -15.46
C LEU A 420 -6.76 7.69 -15.79
N ALA A 421 -6.65 6.55 -16.49
CA ALA A 421 -7.79 5.70 -16.80
C ALA A 421 -8.39 5.06 -15.54
N ILE A 422 -7.56 4.61 -14.59
CA ILE A 422 -8.07 4.14 -13.28
C ILE A 422 -8.76 5.30 -12.56
N PHE A 423 -8.14 6.49 -12.53
CA PHE A 423 -8.76 7.64 -11.89
C PHE A 423 -10.12 7.98 -12.50
N ALA A 424 -10.21 7.99 -13.83
CA ALA A 424 -11.46 8.19 -14.54
C ALA A 424 -12.48 7.09 -14.24
N SER A 425 -12.04 5.82 -14.12
CA SER A 425 -12.93 4.69 -13.83
C SER A 425 -13.69 4.83 -12.52
N LEU A 426 -13.12 5.54 -11.53
CA LEU A 426 -13.74 5.77 -10.21
C LEU A 426 -15.04 6.56 -10.30
N PHE A 427 -15.18 7.46 -11.29
CA PHE A 427 -16.38 8.27 -11.51
C PHE A 427 -17.55 7.45 -12.08
N PHE A 428 -17.29 6.24 -12.56
CA PHE A 428 -18.32 5.33 -13.08
C PHE A 428 -18.76 4.26 -12.06
N ASN A 429 -18.21 4.31 -10.84
CA ASN A 429 -18.56 3.43 -9.75
C ASN A 429 -19.27 4.21 -8.63
N ALA A 430 -20.55 3.90 -8.38
CA ALA A 430 -21.37 4.58 -7.38
C ALA A 430 -20.73 4.61 -5.97
N SER A 431 -19.97 3.57 -5.58
CA SER A 431 -19.29 3.53 -4.28
C SER A 431 -18.04 4.42 -4.20
N SER A 432 -17.50 4.83 -5.35
CA SER A 432 -16.22 5.53 -5.45
C SER A 432 -16.34 6.96 -5.99
N ILE A 433 -17.52 7.38 -6.49
CA ILE A 433 -17.76 8.77 -6.93
C ILE A 433 -17.50 9.78 -5.81
N LEU A 434 -18.03 9.54 -4.60
CA LEU A 434 -17.86 10.47 -3.48
C LEU A 434 -16.37 10.60 -3.06
N PRO A 435 -15.63 9.49 -2.87
CA PRO A 435 -14.17 9.53 -2.76
C PRO A 435 -13.46 10.31 -3.87
N ALA A 436 -13.81 10.05 -5.13
CA ALA A 436 -13.12 10.64 -6.28
C ALA A 436 -13.34 12.15 -6.39
N VAL A 437 -14.57 12.61 -6.12
CA VAL A 437 -14.89 14.04 -5.99
C VAL A 437 -14.12 14.65 -4.82
N GLY A 438 -14.03 13.95 -3.69
CA GLY A 438 -13.22 14.37 -2.55
C GLY A 438 -11.74 14.55 -2.90
N ALA A 439 -11.16 13.62 -3.66
CA ALA A 439 -9.79 13.71 -4.14
C ALA A 439 -9.58 14.87 -5.12
N LEU A 440 -10.55 15.18 -5.99
CA LEU A 440 -10.52 16.38 -6.82
C LEU A 440 -10.59 17.66 -5.99
N ILE A 441 -11.47 17.72 -4.99
CA ILE A 441 -11.58 18.85 -4.07
C ILE A 441 -10.27 19.03 -3.31
N TRP A 442 -9.65 17.94 -2.84
CA TRP A 442 -8.33 17.96 -2.22
C TRP A 442 -7.28 18.51 -3.20
N ALA A 443 -7.20 17.96 -4.40
CA ALA A 443 -6.22 18.38 -5.41
C ALA A 443 -6.36 19.86 -5.79
N VAL A 444 -7.58 20.31 -6.09
CA VAL A 444 -7.86 21.68 -6.51
C VAL A 444 -7.76 22.64 -5.33
N GLY A 445 -8.41 22.32 -4.21
CA GLY A 445 -8.44 23.16 -3.00
C GLY A 445 -7.06 23.34 -2.39
N PHE A 446 -6.28 22.26 -2.26
CA PHE A 446 -4.91 22.33 -1.75
C PHE A 446 -4.03 23.16 -2.68
N ASN A 447 -4.15 22.99 -4.00
CA ASN A 447 -3.41 23.81 -4.96
C ASN A 447 -3.80 25.29 -4.88
N ILE A 448 -5.09 25.64 -4.78
CA ILE A 448 -5.53 27.03 -4.64
C ILE A 448 -4.97 27.65 -3.35
N LEU A 449 -5.03 26.91 -2.24
CA LEU A 449 -4.50 27.34 -0.96
C LEU A 449 -2.99 27.60 -1.01
N LEU A 450 -2.23 26.73 -1.69
CA LEU A 450 -0.79 26.95 -1.92
C LEU A 450 -0.52 28.17 -2.79
N ALA A 451 -1.29 28.38 -3.87
CA ALA A 451 -1.15 29.56 -4.72
C ALA A 451 -1.39 30.85 -3.94
N TYR A 452 -2.40 30.85 -3.06
CA TYR A 452 -2.71 31.99 -2.21
C TYR A 452 -1.60 32.27 -1.19
N ARG A 453 -1.07 31.23 -0.54
CA ARG A 453 0.06 31.36 0.40
C ARG A 453 1.32 31.87 -0.27
N GLN A 454 1.66 31.37 -1.47
CA GLN A 454 2.81 31.84 -2.23
C GLN A 454 2.70 33.32 -2.59
N LYS A 455 1.53 33.77 -3.06
CA LYS A 455 1.26 35.20 -3.32
C LYS A 455 1.41 36.06 -2.07
N LYS A 456 0.90 35.59 -0.92
CA LYS A 456 0.96 36.36 0.33
C LYS A 456 2.40 36.53 0.85
N LEU A 457 3.23 35.50 0.70
CA LEU A 457 4.67 35.56 1.04
C LEU A 457 5.43 36.51 0.12
N THR A 458 5.18 36.47 -1.20
CA THR A 458 5.83 37.41 -2.14
C THR A 458 5.43 38.87 -1.87
N VAL A 459 4.18 39.13 -1.47
CA VAL A 459 3.72 40.47 -1.11
C VAL A 459 4.34 40.93 0.22
N ALA A 460 4.47 40.06 1.22
CA ALA A 460 5.12 40.38 2.49
C ALA A 460 6.61 40.72 2.32
N ASP A 461 7.36 39.90 1.57
CA ASP A 461 8.79 40.16 1.29
C ASP A 461 8.99 41.49 0.52
N SER A 462 8.04 41.87 -0.34
CA SER A 462 8.09 43.16 -1.06
C SER A 462 7.81 44.38 -0.17
N GLN A 463 7.05 44.20 0.92
CA GLN A 463 6.73 45.27 1.87
C GLN A 463 7.84 45.48 2.92
N ASP A 464 8.61 44.45 3.26
CA ASP A 464 9.77 44.55 4.16
C ASP A 464 11.04 45.06 3.43
N SER A 465 11.01 45.16 2.10
CA SER A 465 12.11 45.65 1.24
C SER A 465 12.00 47.13 0.83
N LEU A 466 10.94 47.82 1.29
CA LEU A 466 10.69 49.25 1.13
C LEU A 466 10.83 49.95 2.48
#